data_AF-A0A5M8PRT6-F1
#
_entry.id   AF-A0A5M8PRT6-F1
#
_cell.length_a   1.000
_cell.length_b   1.000
_cell.length_c   1.000
_cell.angle_alpha   90.00
_cell.angle_beta   90.00
_cell.angle_gamma   90.00
#
_symmetry.space_group_name_H-M   'P 1'
#
loop_
_entity.id
_entity.type
_entity.pdbx_description
1 polymer ?
#
loop_
_entity_poly.entity_id
_entity_poly.type
_entity_poly.pdbx_seq_one_letter_code
_entity_poly.pdbx_strand_id
1 'polypeptide(L)'
;MWRRTYLLLILVRLYFALSPSYIHPDENFQGPEVIAGKLFSFPHHLTWDFTSSKPIRSVFPLWPVYGVPMIVLRWVWTESGKEQVAPQTVYYTLRALMFILSFVLEDWAIHELVPSPRQRTAAVVLVASSYVTWTYQTHTFSNSIETLAVLWSLVLIQRILENKQRSSIFSSALLGVLSIFGIFNRITLPAFLLLPGLYLIPHLIRKPLSLLALLLSALLTTLTAITTDTLFYHPSPLSLHTLPRSKPLFRHFLGAWIVFNAALGVLMGVYHQGGVVPMQIWLGQQQRGRGALEGVSAVLWWRTYSPPVWLIDGNGGEGGLQTVDLMGVAVEEVMRVLERSVGGCGKGQEGKGVVLVAPRSSVELDRWTGADGAGEWVFEELWFYRRHLNLDDLDFGGDGVRATVKRVVGRRGLMAWKIKSNCNI
;
A
#
# COMPACT_ATOMS: atom_id res chain seq x y z
N MET A 1 -42.06 -10.88 -7.96
CA MET A 1 -41.00 -11.75 -8.53
C MET A 1 -39.68 -11.67 -7.77
N TRP A 2 -39.28 -10.49 -7.24
CA TRP A 2 -38.00 -10.31 -6.54
C TRP A 2 -37.71 -11.32 -5.40
N ARG A 3 -38.70 -11.72 -4.60
CA ARG A 3 -38.49 -12.70 -3.51
C ARG A 3 -38.02 -14.06 -4.03
N ARG A 4 -38.56 -14.53 -5.16
CA ARG A 4 -38.15 -15.80 -5.79
C ARG A 4 -36.74 -15.66 -6.36
N THR A 5 -36.44 -14.54 -7.00
CA THR A 5 -35.10 -14.21 -7.48
C THR A 5 -34.10 -14.20 -6.33
N TYR A 6 -34.43 -13.53 -5.23
CA TYR A 6 -33.58 -13.45 -4.04
C TYR A 6 -33.33 -14.82 -3.41
N LEU A 7 -34.37 -15.65 -3.26
CA LEU A 7 -34.21 -17.02 -2.76
C LEU A 7 -33.31 -17.87 -3.67
N LEU A 8 -33.46 -17.75 -4.99
CA LEU A 8 -32.56 -18.40 -5.95
C LEU A 8 -31.11 -17.91 -5.77
N LEU A 9 -30.92 -16.59 -5.61
CA LEU A 9 -29.60 -16.00 -5.40
C LEU A 9 -28.94 -16.43 -4.10
N ILE A 10 -29.70 -16.67 -3.02
CA ILE A 10 -29.18 -17.27 -1.78
C ILE A 10 -28.68 -18.70 -2.05
N LEU A 11 -29.40 -19.50 -2.83
CA LEU A 11 -28.96 -20.85 -3.19
C LEU A 11 -27.69 -20.81 -4.05
N VAL A 12 -27.58 -19.87 -4.99
CA VAL A 12 -26.37 -19.63 -5.77
C VAL A 12 -25.20 -19.24 -4.85
N ARG A 13 -25.44 -18.30 -3.91
CA ARG A 13 -24.45 -17.88 -2.92
C ARG A 13 -24.00 -19.05 -2.04
N LEU A 14 -24.92 -19.91 -1.58
CA LEU A 14 -24.63 -21.10 -0.79
C LEU A 14 -23.80 -22.12 -1.59
N TYR A 15 -24.15 -22.32 -2.86
CA TYR A 15 -23.38 -23.19 -3.75
C TYR A 15 -21.92 -22.75 -3.84
N PHE A 16 -21.67 -21.46 -4.12
CA PHE A 16 -20.28 -20.94 -4.18
C PHE A 16 -19.61 -20.93 -2.80
N ALA A 17 -20.35 -20.65 -1.73
CA ALA A 17 -19.81 -20.73 -0.37
C ALA A 17 -19.32 -22.15 -0.04
N LEU A 18 -20.04 -23.20 -0.40
CA LEU A 18 -19.65 -24.58 -0.08
C LEU A 18 -18.84 -25.28 -1.18
N SER A 19 -18.63 -24.63 -2.32
CA SER A 19 -17.80 -25.19 -3.40
C SER A 19 -16.33 -25.21 -2.99
N PRO A 20 -15.61 -26.34 -3.16
CA PRO A 20 -14.18 -26.44 -2.85
C PRO A 20 -13.39 -25.61 -3.87
N SER A 21 -13.16 -24.35 -3.54
CA SER A 21 -12.51 -23.36 -4.40
C SER A 21 -11.46 -22.58 -3.62
N TYR A 22 -10.45 -22.09 -4.32
CA TYR A 22 -9.33 -21.36 -3.76
C TYR A 22 -9.01 -20.16 -4.64
N ILE A 23 -9.36 -18.97 -4.15
CA ILE A 23 -9.20 -17.73 -4.93
C ILE A 23 -7.82 -17.14 -4.71
N HIS A 24 -7.37 -17.10 -3.46
CA HIS A 24 -6.09 -16.51 -3.11
C HIS A 24 -5.57 -17.09 -1.78
N PRO A 25 -4.24 -17.27 -1.62
CA PRO A 25 -3.66 -17.81 -0.40
C PRO A 25 -4.01 -17.09 0.90
N ASP A 26 -4.13 -15.77 0.83
CA ASP A 26 -4.52 -14.92 1.97
C ASP A 26 -5.83 -15.34 2.64
N GLU A 27 -6.73 -16.01 1.92
CA GLU A 27 -7.96 -16.56 2.49
C GLU A 27 -7.69 -17.46 3.70
N ASN A 28 -6.58 -18.22 3.67
CA ASN A 28 -6.21 -19.16 4.72
C ASN A 28 -5.06 -18.61 5.57
N PHE A 29 -4.00 -18.13 4.92
CA PHE A 29 -2.77 -17.70 5.59
C PHE A 29 -2.92 -16.42 6.42
N GLN A 30 -3.86 -15.53 6.07
CA GLN A 30 -4.10 -14.29 6.83
C GLN A 30 -5.23 -14.40 7.85
N GLY A 31 -5.81 -15.58 8.04
CA GLY A 31 -6.92 -15.74 9.00
C GLY A 31 -6.98 -17.14 9.62
N PRO A 32 -7.70 -18.08 9.01
CA PRO A 32 -7.94 -19.41 9.57
C PRO A 32 -6.69 -20.15 10.04
N GLU A 33 -5.61 -20.16 9.26
CA GLU A 33 -4.43 -20.99 9.53
C GLU A 33 -3.70 -20.57 10.82
N VAL A 34 -3.62 -19.26 11.07
CA VAL A 34 -2.99 -18.67 12.26
C VAL A 34 -3.64 -19.19 13.55
N ILE A 35 -4.96 -19.42 13.50
CA ILE A 35 -5.76 -19.90 14.63
C ILE A 35 -5.81 -21.42 14.66
N ALA A 36 -6.01 -22.08 13.52
CA ALA A 36 -6.17 -23.53 13.41
C ALA A 36 -4.93 -24.28 13.90
N GLY A 37 -3.74 -23.78 13.57
CA GLY A 37 -2.47 -24.33 14.07
C GLY A 37 -2.38 -24.35 15.60
N LYS A 38 -2.94 -23.33 16.27
CA LYS A 38 -2.97 -23.22 17.75
C LYS A 38 -4.05 -24.08 18.40
N LEU A 39 -5.24 -24.15 17.81
CA LEU A 39 -6.39 -24.82 18.41
C LEU A 39 -6.43 -26.33 18.16
N PHE A 40 -5.94 -26.79 17.01
CA PHE A 40 -6.05 -28.20 16.59
C PHE A 40 -4.69 -28.88 16.40
N SER A 41 -3.58 -28.18 16.66
CA SER A 41 -2.22 -28.68 16.45
C SER A 41 -1.96 -29.16 15.01
N PHE A 42 -2.66 -28.58 14.03
CA PHE A 42 -2.41 -28.88 12.63
C PHE A 42 -1.03 -28.35 12.20
N PRO A 43 -0.39 -28.99 11.21
CA PRO A 43 0.75 -28.40 10.53
C PRO A 43 0.33 -27.03 10.00
N HIS A 44 1.07 -25.98 10.36
CA HIS A 44 0.76 -24.62 9.99
C HIS A 44 2.03 -23.84 9.69
N HIS A 45 1.92 -22.87 8.80
CA HIS A 45 2.98 -21.95 8.45
C HIS A 45 2.54 -20.52 8.77
N LEU A 46 3.15 -19.92 9.79
CA LEU A 46 2.98 -18.48 10.04
C LEU A 46 3.73 -17.72 8.95
N THR A 47 2.97 -17.03 8.10
CA THR A 47 3.54 -16.12 7.09
C THR A 47 4.28 -14.97 7.75
N TRP A 48 5.10 -14.27 6.95
CA TRP A 48 5.86 -13.10 7.39
C TRP A 48 5.00 -12.05 8.12
N ASP A 49 3.70 -11.98 7.81
CA ASP A 49 2.70 -11.14 8.47
C ASP A 49 2.56 -11.38 9.99
N PHE A 50 2.73 -12.63 10.43
CA PHE A 50 2.51 -13.10 11.81
C PHE A 50 3.80 -13.56 12.50
N THR A 51 4.95 -13.06 12.05
CA THR A 51 6.24 -13.33 12.68
C THR A 51 6.57 -12.30 13.77
N SER A 52 7.24 -12.73 14.84
CA SER A 52 7.68 -11.85 15.93
C SER A 52 8.80 -10.89 15.53
N SER A 53 9.55 -11.19 14.47
CA SER A 53 10.61 -10.33 13.95
C SER A 53 10.07 -9.10 13.20
N LYS A 54 8.91 -9.23 12.55
CA LYS A 54 8.25 -8.17 11.79
C LYS A 54 6.71 -8.23 11.99
N PRO A 55 6.19 -7.91 13.19
CA PRO A 55 4.77 -7.97 13.46
C PRO A 55 4.06 -6.83 12.71
N ILE A 56 3.32 -7.17 11.65
CA ILE A 56 2.62 -6.18 10.80
C ILE A 56 1.10 -6.37 10.79
N ARG A 57 0.59 -7.55 11.15
CA ARG A 57 -0.85 -7.81 11.27
C ARG A 57 -1.28 -7.98 12.72
N SER A 58 -2.55 -7.72 12.97
CA SER A 58 -3.16 -8.00 14.27
C SER A 58 -3.78 -9.39 14.27
N VAL A 59 -3.59 -10.13 15.36
CA VAL A 59 -4.27 -11.40 15.61
C VAL A 59 -5.59 -11.17 16.36
N PHE A 60 -5.75 -10.01 16.99
CA PHE A 60 -6.98 -9.65 17.71
C PHE A 60 -8.27 -9.88 16.89
N PRO A 61 -8.41 -9.43 15.63
CA PRO A 61 -9.62 -9.67 14.83
C PRO A 61 -9.85 -11.15 14.50
N LEU A 62 -8.78 -11.94 14.41
CA LEU A 62 -8.86 -13.36 14.06
C LEU A 62 -9.53 -14.19 15.16
N TRP A 63 -9.41 -13.77 16.42
CA TRP A 63 -9.99 -14.48 17.55
C TRP A 63 -11.53 -14.46 17.54
N PRO A 64 -12.22 -13.30 17.45
CA PRO A 64 -13.68 -13.28 17.33
C PRO A 64 -14.19 -13.94 16.04
N VAL A 65 -13.49 -13.74 14.91
CA VAL A 65 -13.98 -14.19 13.60
C VAL A 65 -13.75 -15.68 13.37
N TYR A 66 -12.58 -16.22 13.76
CA TYR A 66 -12.20 -17.60 13.48
C TYR A 66 -11.96 -18.40 14.76
N GLY A 67 -11.31 -17.82 15.76
CA GLY A 67 -11.02 -18.47 17.05
C GLY A 67 -12.26 -18.96 17.79
N VAL A 68 -13.23 -18.08 18.03
CA VAL A 68 -14.46 -18.43 18.74
C VAL A 68 -15.24 -19.53 17.99
N PRO A 69 -15.52 -19.41 16.68
CA PRO A 69 -16.16 -20.49 15.92
C PRO A 69 -15.42 -21.82 15.95
N MET A 70 -14.08 -21.80 15.83
CA MET A 70 -13.27 -23.02 15.91
C MET A 70 -13.28 -23.65 17.31
N ILE A 71 -13.29 -22.85 18.39
CA ILE A 71 -13.42 -23.35 19.77
C ILE A 71 -14.78 -24.02 19.96
N VAL A 72 -15.86 -23.40 19.47
CA VAL A 72 -17.21 -23.98 19.52
C VAL A 72 -17.26 -25.28 18.72
N LEU A 73 -16.68 -25.31 17.52
CA LEU A 73 -16.58 -26.51 16.71
C LEU A 73 -15.83 -27.62 17.44
N ARG A 74 -14.67 -27.30 18.04
CA ARG A 74 -13.87 -28.25 18.82
C ARG A 74 -14.69 -28.84 19.96
N TRP A 75 -15.37 -27.98 20.72
CA TRP A 75 -16.20 -28.39 21.84
C TRP A 75 -17.32 -29.35 21.41
N VAL A 76 -18.11 -28.98 20.40
CA VAL A 76 -19.19 -29.84 19.86
C VAL A 76 -18.63 -31.17 19.35
N TRP A 77 -17.46 -31.16 18.72
CA TRP A 77 -16.84 -32.36 18.20
C TRP A 77 -16.34 -33.29 19.31
N THR A 78 -15.73 -32.75 20.36
CA THR A 78 -15.26 -33.56 21.51
C THR A 78 -16.42 -34.20 22.27
N GLU A 79 -17.56 -33.51 22.41
CA GLU A 79 -18.78 -34.08 23.02
C GLU A 79 -19.36 -35.24 22.19
N SER A 80 -19.09 -35.27 20.88
CA SER A 80 -19.51 -36.39 20.01
C SER A 80 -18.64 -37.65 20.14
N GLY A 81 -17.66 -37.66 21.05
CA GLY A 81 -16.77 -38.79 21.32
C GLY A 81 -15.62 -38.95 20.31
N LYS A 82 -15.34 -37.93 19.48
CA LYS A 82 -14.26 -37.94 18.49
C LYS A 82 -13.08 -37.08 18.98
N GLU A 83 -11.87 -37.63 18.93
CA GLU A 83 -10.68 -36.96 19.49
C GLU A 83 -10.16 -35.79 18.66
N GLN A 84 -10.27 -35.85 17.32
CA GLN A 84 -9.70 -34.84 16.42
C GLN A 84 -10.72 -34.36 15.39
N VAL A 85 -10.76 -33.04 15.17
CA VAL A 85 -11.55 -32.41 14.11
C VAL A 85 -10.79 -32.54 12.80
N ALA A 86 -11.44 -33.00 11.72
CA ALA A 86 -10.80 -33.06 10.41
C ALA A 86 -10.60 -31.63 9.84
N PRO A 87 -9.47 -31.34 9.14
CA PRO A 87 -9.24 -30.03 8.53
C PRO A 87 -10.34 -29.58 7.57
N GLN A 88 -10.92 -30.53 6.83
CA GLN A 88 -12.05 -30.28 5.93
C GLN A 88 -13.28 -29.78 6.68
N THR A 89 -13.55 -30.30 7.88
CA THR A 89 -14.65 -29.84 8.72
C THR A 89 -14.44 -28.38 9.12
N VAL A 90 -13.22 -28.02 9.56
CA VAL A 90 -12.88 -26.64 9.91
C VAL A 90 -13.07 -25.72 8.71
N TYR A 91 -12.57 -26.11 7.52
CA TYR A 91 -12.76 -25.37 6.28
C TYR A 91 -14.25 -25.11 6.03
N TYR A 92 -15.09 -26.15 5.89
CA TYR A 92 -16.51 -25.97 5.59
C TYR A 92 -17.29 -25.25 6.69
N THR A 93 -16.91 -25.38 7.97
CA THR A 93 -17.51 -24.62 9.05
C THR A 93 -17.26 -23.12 8.89
N LEU A 94 -16.03 -22.70 8.56
CA LEU A 94 -15.74 -21.29 8.33
C LEU A 94 -16.39 -20.76 7.05
N ARG A 95 -16.49 -21.58 6.01
CA ARG A 95 -17.24 -21.27 4.79
C ARG A 95 -18.72 -21.03 5.07
N ALA A 96 -19.33 -21.91 5.85
CA ALA A 96 -20.71 -21.77 6.30
C ALA A 96 -20.89 -20.52 7.18
N LEU A 97 -19.94 -20.24 8.07
CA LEU A 97 -19.94 -19.01 8.86
C LEU A 97 -19.92 -17.76 7.96
N MET A 98 -18.99 -17.67 7.01
CA MET A 98 -18.89 -16.52 6.11
C MET A 98 -20.16 -16.36 5.26
N PHE A 99 -20.75 -17.47 4.80
CA PHE A 99 -22.07 -17.44 4.17
C PHE A 99 -23.14 -16.86 5.11
N ILE A 100 -23.24 -17.33 6.35
CA ILE A 100 -24.20 -16.82 7.34
C ILE A 100 -23.95 -15.33 7.61
N LEU A 101 -22.69 -14.89 7.75
CA LEU A 101 -22.36 -13.48 7.95
C LEU A 101 -22.75 -12.62 6.75
N SER A 102 -22.47 -13.06 5.52
CA SER A 102 -22.91 -12.36 4.31
C SER A 102 -24.44 -12.27 4.23
N PHE A 103 -25.16 -13.31 4.63
CA PHE A 103 -26.61 -13.30 4.59
C PHE A 103 -27.24 -12.47 5.72
N VAL A 104 -26.76 -12.64 6.96
CA VAL A 104 -27.37 -12.03 8.14
C VAL A 104 -26.90 -10.60 8.35
N LEU A 105 -25.61 -10.31 8.15
CA LEU A 105 -25.04 -9.00 8.46
C LEU A 105 -24.96 -8.10 7.23
N GLU A 106 -24.55 -8.60 6.05
CA GLU A 106 -24.46 -7.78 4.83
C GLU A 106 -25.86 -7.40 4.34
N ASP A 107 -26.72 -8.38 4.09
CA ASP A 107 -28.04 -8.10 3.54
C ASP A 107 -28.91 -7.32 4.54
N TRP A 108 -28.84 -7.59 5.85
CA TRP A 108 -29.55 -6.79 6.86
C TRP A 108 -29.05 -5.34 6.90
N ALA A 109 -27.75 -5.10 6.78
CA ALA A 109 -27.26 -3.72 6.73
C ALA A 109 -27.90 -2.92 5.58
N ILE A 110 -28.15 -3.54 4.42
CA ILE A 110 -28.87 -2.89 3.30
C ILE A 110 -30.31 -2.52 3.71
N HIS A 111 -30.98 -3.39 4.46
CA HIS A 111 -32.32 -3.12 4.96
C HIS A 111 -32.37 -1.92 5.92
N GLU A 112 -31.32 -1.71 6.71
CA GLU A 112 -31.20 -0.59 7.64
C GLU A 112 -30.80 0.71 6.91
N LEU A 113 -29.84 0.62 5.98
CA LEU A 113 -29.27 1.78 5.28
C LEU A 113 -30.18 2.37 4.21
N VAL A 114 -31.04 1.56 3.58
CA VAL A 114 -31.91 2.01 2.50
C VAL A 114 -33.34 2.23 3.01
N PRO A 115 -33.79 3.49 3.22
CA PRO A 115 -35.10 3.77 3.80
C PRO A 115 -36.26 3.46 2.83
N SER A 116 -36.10 3.70 1.54
CA SER A 116 -37.15 3.48 0.53
C SER A 116 -37.36 1.99 0.24
N PRO A 117 -38.57 1.42 0.43
CA PRO A 117 -38.82 -0.01 0.19
C PRO A 117 -38.54 -0.46 -1.24
N ARG A 118 -38.82 0.41 -2.22
CA ARG A 118 -38.58 0.13 -3.65
C ARG A 118 -37.08 0.07 -3.94
N GLN A 119 -36.32 1.06 -3.47
CA GLN A 119 -34.86 1.09 -3.67
C GLN A 119 -34.18 -0.03 -2.89
N ARG A 120 -34.65 -0.34 -1.68
CA ARG A 120 -34.15 -1.45 -0.86
C ARG A 120 -34.26 -2.78 -1.58
N THR A 121 -35.40 -3.04 -2.19
CA THR A 121 -35.61 -4.27 -2.98
C THR A 121 -34.62 -4.36 -4.14
N ALA A 122 -34.39 -3.26 -4.85
CA ALA A 122 -33.41 -3.22 -5.94
C ALA A 122 -31.97 -3.41 -5.43
N ALA A 123 -31.60 -2.74 -4.33
CA ALA A 123 -30.26 -2.82 -3.73
C ALA A 123 -29.94 -4.24 -3.25
N VAL A 124 -30.86 -4.88 -2.53
CA VAL A 124 -30.69 -6.26 -2.05
C VAL A 124 -30.52 -7.23 -3.22
N VAL A 125 -31.34 -7.12 -4.27
CA VAL A 125 -31.21 -7.99 -5.44
C VAL A 125 -29.89 -7.72 -6.17
N LEU A 126 -29.47 -6.46 -6.29
CA LEU A 126 -28.22 -6.09 -6.97
C LEU A 126 -27.00 -6.66 -6.23
N VAL A 127 -26.92 -6.46 -4.91
CA VAL A 127 -25.85 -7.04 -4.08
C VAL A 127 -25.91 -8.56 -4.10
N ALA A 128 -27.09 -9.15 -3.91
CA ALA A 128 -27.27 -10.61 -3.95
C ALA A 128 -26.95 -11.23 -5.32
N SER A 129 -26.97 -10.46 -6.40
CA SER A 129 -26.59 -10.90 -7.75
C SER A 129 -25.12 -10.66 -8.11
N SER A 130 -24.35 -10.02 -7.23
CA SER A 130 -22.94 -9.74 -7.46
C SER A 130 -22.07 -10.97 -7.28
N TYR A 131 -21.18 -11.22 -8.24
CA TYR A 131 -20.19 -12.29 -8.10
C TYR A 131 -19.29 -12.06 -6.88
N VAL A 132 -19.00 -10.80 -6.51
CA VAL A 132 -18.19 -10.47 -5.33
C VAL A 132 -18.86 -10.98 -4.05
N THR A 133 -20.18 -10.86 -3.97
CA THR A 133 -20.95 -11.39 -2.83
C THR A 133 -20.97 -12.93 -2.84
N TRP A 134 -20.97 -13.57 -4.01
CA TRP A 134 -20.92 -15.02 -4.11
C TRP A 134 -19.56 -15.63 -3.80
N THR A 135 -18.47 -14.96 -4.22
CA THR A 135 -17.12 -15.54 -4.23
C THR A 135 -16.12 -14.84 -3.33
N TYR A 136 -16.29 -13.59 -2.92
CA TYR A 136 -15.36 -12.96 -1.96
C TYR A 136 -15.98 -12.87 -0.57
N GLN A 137 -17.23 -12.40 -0.47
CA GLN A 137 -17.89 -12.20 0.84
C GLN A 137 -18.19 -13.51 1.59
N THR A 138 -18.27 -14.63 0.87
CA THR A 138 -18.46 -15.98 1.43
C THR A 138 -17.14 -16.72 1.72
N HIS A 139 -16.00 -16.12 1.34
CA HIS A 139 -14.65 -16.61 1.61
C HIS A 139 -14.08 -15.94 2.87
N THR A 140 -13.10 -16.57 3.52
CA THR A 140 -12.48 -16.06 4.77
C THR A 140 -11.47 -14.94 4.55
N PHE A 141 -11.82 -13.97 3.69
CA PHE A 141 -11.01 -12.77 3.47
C PHE A 141 -11.23 -11.75 4.58
N SER A 142 -10.13 -11.14 5.04
CA SER A 142 -10.22 -9.97 5.93
C SER A 142 -10.91 -8.77 5.25
N ASN A 143 -10.93 -8.69 3.91
CA ASN A 143 -11.74 -7.71 3.18
C ASN A 143 -13.24 -7.92 3.36
N SER A 144 -13.70 -9.16 3.47
CA SER A 144 -15.11 -9.48 3.70
C SER A 144 -15.53 -9.04 5.10
N ILE A 145 -14.67 -9.27 6.10
CA ILE A 145 -14.87 -8.77 7.47
C ILE A 145 -14.83 -7.23 7.52
N GLU A 146 -13.92 -6.59 6.77
CA GLU A 146 -13.89 -5.12 6.66
C GLU A 146 -15.19 -4.59 6.05
N THR A 147 -15.73 -5.26 5.02
CA THR A 147 -17.00 -4.88 4.39
C THR A 147 -18.13 -4.87 5.43
N LEU A 148 -18.24 -5.93 6.24
CA LEU A 148 -19.23 -6.01 7.32
C LEU A 148 -19.01 -4.93 8.38
N ALA A 149 -17.75 -4.66 8.76
CA ALA A 149 -17.43 -3.62 9.73
C ALA A 149 -17.78 -2.22 9.22
N VAL A 150 -17.55 -1.92 7.94
CA VAL A 150 -17.97 -0.66 7.31
C VAL A 150 -19.49 -0.56 7.29
N LEU A 151 -20.20 -1.56 6.77
CA LEU A 151 -21.66 -1.55 6.67
C LEU A 151 -22.33 -1.31 8.03
N TRP A 152 -21.92 -2.03 9.08
CA TRP A 152 -22.51 -1.85 10.40
C TRP A 152 -22.07 -0.56 11.08
N SER A 153 -20.88 -0.04 10.77
CA SER A 153 -20.48 1.31 11.21
C SER A 153 -21.39 2.37 10.59
N LEU A 154 -21.72 2.26 9.30
CA LEU A 154 -22.66 3.16 8.63
C LEU A 154 -24.07 3.08 9.24
N VAL A 155 -24.56 1.86 9.52
CA VAL A 155 -25.86 1.65 10.20
C VAL A 155 -25.87 2.35 11.57
N LEU A 156 -24.79 2.22 12.34
CA LEU A 156 -24.69 2.85 13.66
C LEU A 156 -24.61 4.38 13.55
N ILE A 157 -23.85 4.90 12.59
CA ILE A 157 -23.79 6.34 12.30
C ILE A 157 -25.19 6.88 12.00
N GLN A 158 -25.93 6.23 11.10
CA GLN A 158 -27.30 6.62 10.77
C GLN A 158 -28.22 6.60 12.00
N ARG A 159 -28.19 5.52 12.79
CA ARG A 159 -28.99 5.41 14.03
C ARG A 159 -28.65 6.48 15.07
N ILE A 160 -27.37 6.86 15.20
CA ILE A 160 -26.95 7.94 16.10
C ILE A 160 -27.51 9.29 15.62
N LEU A 161 -27.45 9.54 14.30
CA LEU A 161 -27.93 10.79 13.70
C LEU A 161 -29.46 10.94 13.74
N GLU A 162 -30.20 9.85 13.55
CA GLU A 162 -31.67 9.85 13.61
C GLU A 162 -32.20 10.10 15.03
N ASN A 163 -31.49 9.63 16.05
CA ASN A 163 -31.90 9.82 17.45
C ASN A 163 -31.50 11.21 17.97
N LYS A 164 -32.33 12.21 17.65
CA LYS A 164 -32.11 13.62 18.04
C LYS A 164 -32.35 13.89 19.53
N GLN A 165 -33.18 13.08 20.18
CA GLN A 165 -33.70 13.33 21.54
C GLN A 165 -32.72 12.85 22.63
N ARG A 166 -32.24 11.59 22.53
CA ARG A 166 -31.43 10.94 23.59
C ARG A 166 -29.97 10.80 23.16
N SER A 167 -29.08 10.70 24.15
CA SER A 167 -27.69 10.32 23.91
C SER A 167 -27.66 8.86 23.48
N SER A 168 -27.26 8.59 22.25
CA SER A 168 -27.14 7.24 21.67
C SER A 168 -25.92 6.48 22.21
N ILE A 169 -25.84 6.32 23.54
CA ILE A 169 -24.67 5.79 24.28
C ILE A 169 -24.26 4.41 23.75
N PHE A 170 -25.21 3.46 23.70
CA PHE A 170 -24.93 2.10 23.25
C PHE A 170 -24.44 2.06 21.79
N SER A 171 -25.13 2.74 20.87
CA SER A 171 -24.73 2.79 19.46
C SER A 171 -23.37 3.47 19.28
N SER A 172 -23.07 4.50 20.08
CA SER A 172 -21.78 5.19 20.04
C SER A 172 -20.66 4.32 20.59
N ALA A 173 -20.92 3.56 21.67
CA ALA A 173 -19.98 2.58 22.19
C ALA A 173 -19.72 1.45 21.19
N LEU A 174 -20.78 0.89 20.59
CA LEU A 174 -20.64 -0.17 19.58
C LEU A 174 -19.89 0.33 18.34
N LEU A 175 -20.12 1.58 17.91
CA LEU A 175 -19.37 2.21 16.83
C LEU A 175 -17.88 2.34 17.18
N GLY A 176 -17.56 2.70 18.42
CA GLY A 176 -16.17 2.74 18.92
C GLY A 176 -15.50 1.37 18.85
N VAL A 177 -16.16 0.33 19.35
CA VAL A 177 -15.67 -1.07 19.26
C VAL A 177 -15.46 -1.48 17.80
N LEU A 178 -16.46 -1.27 16.95
CA LEU A 178 -16.44 -1.74 15.56
C LEU A 178 -15.41 -0.99 14.71
N SER A 179 -15.21 0.31 14.96
CA SER A 179 -14.20 1.12 14.28
C SER A 179 -12.79 0.61 14.59
N ILE A 180 -12.50 0.35 15.87
CA ILE A 180 -11.19 -0.18 16.27
C ILE A 180 -10.99 -1.61 15.77
N PHE A 181 -12.00 -2.48 15.94
CA PHE A 181 -11.96 -3.84 15.39
C PHE A 181 -11.66 -3.82 13.89
N GLY A 182 -12.32 -2.92 13.17
CA GLY A 182 -12.12 -2.69 11.74
C GLY A 182 -10.71 -2.25 11.37
N ILE A 183 -10.14 -1.27 12.09
CA ILE A 183 -8.78 -0.78 11.89
C ILE A 183 -7.73 -1.88 12.08
N PHE A 184 -7.88 -2.68 13.15
CA PHE A 184 -6.96 -3.78 13.43
C PHE A 184 -7.14 -4.94 12.42
N ASN A 185 -8.32 -5.10 11.81
CA ASN A 185 -8.54 -6.05 10.72
C ASN A 185 -7.92 -5.58 9.40
N ARG A 186 -8.15 -4.31 9.01
CA ARG A 186 -7.63 -3.69 7.79
C ARG A 186 -7.40 -2.19 8.03
N ILE A 187 -6.21 -1.71 7.66
CA ILE A 187 -5.79 -0.30 7.76
C ILE A 187 -6.60 0.66 6.87
N THR A 188 -7.37 0.13 5.92
CA THR A 188 -8.18 0.88 4.96
C THR A 188 -9.52 1.35 5.54
N LEU A 189 -10.01 0.76 6.62
CA LEU A 189 -11.30 1.08 7.22
C LEU A 189 -11.51 2.57 7.58
N PRO A 190 -10.52 3.30 8.15
CA PRO A 190 -10.65 4.74 8.39
C PRO A 190 -11.00 5.55 7.14
N ALA A 191 -10.51 5.16 5.96
CA ALA A 191 -10.79 5.87 4.73
C ALA A 191 -12.29 5.80 4.37
N PHE A 192 -12.93 4.65 4.59
CA PHE A 192 -14.36 4.47 4.38
C PHE A 192 -15.20 5.22 5.42
N LEU A 193 -14.72 5.33 6.66
CA LEU A 193 -15.45 6.00 7.76
C LEU A 193 -15.20 7.50 7.86
N LEU A 194 -14.21 8.05 7.15
CA LEU A 194 -13.85 9.47 7.24
C LEU A 194 -15.04 10.37 6.92
N LEU A 195 -15.61 10.27 5.70
CA LEU A 195 -16.70 11.15 5.28
C LEU A 195 -17.99 10.92 6.10
N PRO A 196 -18.47 9.68 6.32
CA PRO A 196 -19.63 9.43 7.18
C PRO A 196 -19.41 9.90 8.62
N GLY A 197 -18.19 9.74 9.15
CA GLY A 197 -17.81 10.14 10.50
C GLY A 197 -17.85 11.66 10.72
N LEU A 198 -17.54 12.47 9.69
CA LEU A 198 -17.65 13.93 9.78
C LEU A 198 -19.08 14.38 10.12
N TYR A 199 -20.10 13.67 9.62
CA TYR A 199 -21.50 13.98 9.93
C TYR A 199 -21.86 13.78 11.41
N LEU A 200 -21.11 12.95 12.15
CA LEU A 200 -21.33 12.75 13.58
C LEU A 200 -20.84 13.91 14.45
N ILE A 201 -19.89 14.72 13.97
CA ILE A 201 -19.22 15.75 14.79
C ILE A 201 -20.23 16.69 15.48
N PRO A 202 -21.24 17.28 14.79
CA PRO A 202 -22.21 18.15 15.43
C PRO A 202 -23.03 17.43 16.52
N HIS A 203 -23.35 16.14 16.33
CA HIS A 203 -24.07 15.35 17.33
C HIS A 203 -23.18 15.11 18.56
N LEU A 204 -21.93 14.69 18.37
CA LEU A 204 -20.99 14.39 19.45
C LEU A 204 -20.64 15.62 20.30
N ILE A 205 -20.52 16.79 19.68
CA ILE A 205 -20.32 18.06 20.40
C ILE A 205 -21.54 18.38 21.30
N ARG A 206 -22.76 18.16 20.81
CA ARG A 206 -23.99 18.41 21.58
C ARG A 206 -24.28 17.35 22.63
N LYS A 207 -23.75 16.14 22.48
CA LYS A 207 -24.03 14.96 23.32
C LYS A 207 -22.73 14.35 23.85
N PRO A 208 -22.11 14.95 24.89
CA PRO A 208 -20.81 14.52 25.39
C PRO A 208 -20.78 13.10 25.96
N LEU A 209 -21.91 12.58 26.45
CA LEU A 209 -21.99 11.18 26.90
C LEU A 209 -21.85 10.18 25.74
N SER A 210 -22.38 10.49 24.56
CA SER A 210 -22.18 9.68 23.35
C SER A 210 -20.71 9.69 22.93
N LEU A 211 -20.05 10.86 23.00
CA LEU A 211 -18.63 11.00 22.74
C LEU A 211 -17.78 10.20 23.76
N LEU A 212 -18.09 10.32 25.05
CA LEU A 212 -17.40 9.58 26.09
C LEU A 212 -17.55 8.06 25.91
N ALA A 213 -18.75 7.58 25.59
CA ALA A 213 -19.01 6.17 25.33
C ALA A 213 -18.21 5.66 24.12
N LEU A 214 -18.17 6.44 23.03
CA LEU A 214 -17.39 6.12 21.83
C LEU A 214 -15.89 6.07 22.14
N LEU A 215 -15.35 7.09 22.84
CA LEU A 215 -13.92 7.16 23.15
C LEU A 215 -13.51 6.08 24.15
N LEU A 216 -14.31 5.82 25.19
CA LEU A 216 -13.99 4.82 26.21
C LEU A 216 -14.03 3.41 25.64
N SER A 217 -15.05 3.10 24.82
CA SER A 217 -15.13 1.80 24.15
C SER A 217 -13.99 1.62 23.14
N ALA A 218 -13.69 2.62 22.31
CA ALA A 218 -12.55 2.58 21.40
C ALA A 218 -11.22 2.39 22.13
N LEU A 219 -11.01 3.12 23.25
CA LEU A 219 -9.82 2.96 24.08
C LEU A 219 -9.72 1.54 24.64
N LEU A 220 -10.80 1.02 25.23
CA LEU A 220 -10.81 -0.32 25.80
C LEU A 220 -10.53 -1.39 24.73
N THR A 221 -11.19 -1.31 23.57
CA THR A 221 -10.95 -2.24 22.44
C THR A 221 -9.51 -2.14 21.93
N THR A 222 -8.94 -0.93 21.87
CA THR A 222 -7.54 -0.72 21.45
C THR A 222 -6.58 -1.37 22.44
N LEU A 223 -6.81 -1.19 23.74
CA LEU A 223 -6.00 -1.81 24.80
C LEU A 223 -6.10 -3.34 24.73
N THR A 224 -7.29 -3.88 24.50
CA THR A 224 -7.48 -5.33 24.29
C THR A 224 -6.71 -5.80 23.08
N ALA A 225 -6.84 -5.13 21.94
CA ALA A 225 -6.16 -5.52 20.70
C ALA A 225 -4.64 -5.51 20.85
N ILE A 226 -4.08 -4.43 21.40
CA ILE A 226 -2.64 -4.32 21.68
C ILE A 226 -2.19 -5.41 22.64
N THR A 227 -2.95 -5.70 23.70
CA THR A 227 -2.59 -6.74 24.67
C THR A 227 -2.60 -8.12 24.03
N THR A 228 -3.63 -8.44 23.23
CA THR A 228 -3.74 -9.71 22.50
C THR A 228 -2.57 -9.89 21.54
N ASP A 229 -2.23 -8.88 20.76
CA ASP A 229 -1.11 -8.93 19.82
C ASP A 229 0.23 -9.05 20.55
N THR A 230 0.42 -8.28 21.62
CA THR A 230 1.66 -8.36 22.43
C THR A 230 1.85 -9.75 23.00
N LEU A 231 0.80 -10.37 23.54
CA LEU A 231 0.84 -11.75 24.05
C LEU A 231 1.08 -12.77 22.93
N PHE A 232 0.58 -12.51 21.73
CA PHE A 232 0.79 -13.40 20.58
C PHE A 232 2.24 -13.38 20.09
N TYR A 233 2.82 -12.18 19.95
CA TYR A 233 4.15 -11.99 19.38
C TYR A 233 5.30 -12.19 20.39
N HIS A 234 4.99 -12.24 21.69
CA HIS A 234 5.99 -12.39 22.75
C HIS A 234 5.88 -13.76 23.46
N PRO A 235 6.86 -14.67 23.28
CA PRO A 235 6.80 -16.03 23.84
C PRO A 235 7.12 -16.14 25.34
N SER A 236 7.56 -15.06 26.00
CA SER A 236 7.82 -15.04 27.45
C SER A 236 6.75 -14.25 28.22
N PRO A 237 6.43 -14.63 29.47
CA PRO A 237 5.41 -13.95 30.27
C PRO A 237 5.76 -12.46 30.39
N LEU A 238 4.80 -11.61 30.04
CA LEU A 238 4.91 -10.17 30.15
C LEU A 238 5.13 -9.80 31.63
N SER A 239 6.38 -9.61 32.02
CA SER A 239 6.69 -8.92 33.27
C SER A 239 6.29 -7.46 33.08
N LEU A 240 5.46 -6.94 33.98
CA LEU A 240 5.02 -5.54 34.03
C LEU A 240 6.18 -4.52 34.13
N HIS A 241 7.42 -5.01 34.24
CA HIS A 241 8.67 -4.26 34.16
C HIS A 241 9.25 -4.10 32.74
N THR A 242 8.68 -4.73 31.71
CA THR A 242 9.18 -4.68 30.31
C THR A 242 8.46 -3.68 29.41
N LEU A 243 7.52 -2.91 29.95
CA LEU A 243 7.23 -1.60 29.37
C LEU A 243 8.37 -0.65 29.78
N PRO A 244 8.96 0.13 28.87
CA PRO A 244 9.82 1.23 29.26
C PRO A 244 9.03 2.24 30.11
N ARG A 245 9.02 2.05 31.42
CA ARG A 245 8.50 3.03 32.38
C ARG A 245 9.49 4.16 32.63
N SER A 246 10.65 4.12 31.97
CA SER A 246 11.63 5.18 32.09
C SER A 246 11.24 6.32 31.14
N LYS A 247 10.84 7.45 31.74
CA LYS A 247 10.78 8.75 31.05
C LYS A 247 11.99 9.01 30.14
N PRO A 248 13.24 8.61 30.49
CA PRO A 248 14.35 8.75 29.56
C PRO A 248 14.22 7.86 28.31
N LEU A 249 13.83 6.58 28.37
CA LEU A 249 13.79 5.74 27.17
C LEU A 249 12.71 6.20 26.19
N PHE A 250 11.54 6.65 26.68
CA PHE A 250 10.52 7.27 25.82
C PHE A 250 11.03 8.55 25.15
N ARG A 251 11.85 9.36 25.85
CA ARG A 251 12.50 10.53 25.25
C ARG A 251 13.53 10.15 24.19
N HIS A 252 14.30 9.07 24.39
CA HIS A 252 15.22 8.56 23.38
C HIS A 252 14.47 7.99 22.17
N PHE A 253 13.38 7.25 22.39
CA PHE A 253 12.51 6.77 21.31
C PHE A 253 11.90 7.93 20.53
N LEU A 254 11.30 8.91 21.21
CA LEU A 254 10.71 10.08 20.57
C LEU A 254 11.77 10.92 19.84
N GLY A 255 12.94 11.07 20.43
CA GLY A 255 14.09 11.72 19.79
C GLY A 255 14.54 10.97 18.53
N ALA A 256 14.71 9.66 18.61
CA ALA A 256 15.07 8.81 17.47
C ALA A 256 13.98 8.84 16.38
N TRP A 257 12.70 8.83 16.77
CA TRP A 257 11.56 8.95 15.86
C TRP A 257 11.58 10.29 15.12
N ILE A 258 11.79 11.40 15.84
CA ILE A 258 11.87 12.74 15.24
C ILE A 258 13.06 12.82 14.29
N VAL A 259 14.24 12.35 14.73
CA VAL A 259 15.46 12.36 13.91
C VAL A 259 15.29 11.50 12.66
N PHE A 260 14.71 10.30 12.80
CA PHE A 260 14.44 9.40 11.68
C PHE A 260 13.49 10.05 10.66
N ASN A 261 12.36 10.60 11.12
CA ASN A 261 11.38 11.23 10.23
C ASN A 261 11.93 12.52 9.60
N ALA A 262 12.72 13.32 10.32
CA ALA A 262 13.39 14.49 9.75
C ALA A 262 14.41 14.07 8.69
N ALA A 263 15.24 13.06 8.97
CA ALA A 263 16.24 12.56 8.03
C ALA A 263 15.61 11.96 6.77
N LEU A 264 14.60 11.09 6.92
CA LEU A 264 13.89 10.49 5.79
C LEU A 264 13.03 11.50 5.05
N GLY A 265 12.43 12.47 5.75
CA GLY A 265 11.68 13.56 5.13
C GLY A 265 12.56 14.44 4.25
N VAL A 266 13.78 14.77 4.69
CA VAL A 266 14.76 15.50 3.86
C VAL A 266 15.28 14.63 2.72
N LEU A 267 15.63 13.36 3.00
CA LEU A 267 16.13 12.45 1.98
C LEU A 267 15.09 12.24 0.87
N MET A 268 13.88 11.80 1.22
CA MET A 268 12.84 11.47 0.24
C MET A 268 12.17 12.71 -0.34
N GLY A 269 11.98 13.77 0.44
CA GLY A 269 11.28 14.98 0.01
C GLY A 269 12.13 15.99 -0.76
N VAL A 270 13.46 15.97 -0.60
CA VAL A 270 14.36 16.96 -1.22
C VAL A 270 15.40 16.33 -2.12
N TYR A 271 16.02 15.22 -1.70
CA TYR A 271 17.17 14.65 -2.42
C TYR A 271 16.79 13.52 -3.35
N HIS A 272 15.91 12.60 -2.94
CA HIS A 272 15.58 11.42 -3.72
C HIS A 272 14.93 11.86 -5.04
N GLN A 273 15.64 11.61 -6.14
CA GLN A 273 15.24 12.05 -7.48
C GLN A 273 14.90 13.55 -7.61
N GLY A 274 15.37 14.40 -6.68
CA GLY A 274 14.95 15.81 -6.59
C GLY A 274 15.26 16.66 -7.82
N GLY A 275 16.28 16.28 -8.60
CA GLY A 275 16.66 16.96 -9.85
C GLY A 275 15.78 16.66 -11.07
N VAL A 276 14.91 15.65 -11.02
CA VAL A 276 14.15 15.17 -12.20
C VAL A 276 13.14 16.22 -12.68
N VAL A 277 12.31 16.76 -11.79
CA VAL A 277 11.33 17.80 -12.14
C VAL A 277 12.00 19.13 -12.56
N PRO A 278 12.99 19.66 -11.82
CA PRO A 278 13.75 20.84 -12.28
C PRO A 278 14.41 20.65 -13.66
N MET A 279 14.95 19.47 -13.95
CA MET A 279 15.51 19.13 -15.26
C MET A 279 14.45 19.19 -16.35
N GLN A 280 13.27 18.61 -16.14
CA GLN A 280 12.19 18.64 -17.13
C GLN A 280 11.72 20.07 -17.43
N ILE A 281 11.56 20.90 -16.39
CA ILE A 281 11.18 22.31 -16.55
C ILE A 281 12.25 23.04 -17.38
N TRP A 282 13.53 22.78 -17.09
CA TRP A 282 14.63 23.37 -17.84
C TRP A 282 14.66 22.90 -19.31
N LEU A 283 14.53 21.59 -19.57
CA LEU A 283 14.44 21.03 -20.92
C LEU A 283 13.30 21.68 -21.72
N GLY A 284 12.13 21.83 -21.11
CA GLY A 284 10.98 22.49 -21.73
C GLY A 284 11.22 23.96 -22.07
N GLN A 285 11.93 24.70 -21.21
CA GLN A 285 12.34 26.07 -21.50
C GLN A 285 13.31 26.14 -22.67
N GLN A 286 14.31 25.26 -22.72
CA GLN A 286 15.33 25.25 -23.78
C GLN A 286 14.74 24.83 -25.14
N GLN A 287 13.79 23.89 -25.16
CA GLN A 287 13.09 23.46 -26.37
C GLN A 287 12.24 24.60 -26.96
N ARG A 288 11.51 25.34 -26.13
CA ARG A 288 10.69 26.50 -26.56
C ARG A 288 11.55 27.67 -27.05
N GLY A 289 12.73 27.86 -26.47
CA GLY A 289 13.62 28.97 -26.79
C GLY A 289 14.61 28.74 -27.94
N ARG A 290 14.66 27.53 -28.55
CA ARG A 290 15.74 27.10 -29.47
C ARG A 290 17.15 27.43 -28.94
N GLY A 291 17.38 27.13 -27.65
CA GLY A 291 18.64 27.40 -26.96
C GLY A 291 19.61 26.22 -27.04
N ALA A 292 20.10 25.75 -25.90
CA ALA A 292 21.11 24.70 -25.77
C ALA A 292 20.73 23.35 -26.44
N LEU A 293 19.44 23.13 -26.72
CA LEU A 293 18.90 21.92 -27.35
C LEU A 293 18.83 22.00 -28.89
N GLU A 294 19.37 23.04 -29.52
CA GLU A 294 19.44 23.09 -30.98
C GLU A 294 20.22 21.88 -31.54
N GLY A 295 19.63 21.22 -32.53
CA GLY A 295 20.15 20.00 -33.15
C GLY A 295 19.99 18.72 -32.31
N VAL A 296 19.31 18.77 -31.15
CA VAL A 296 19.08 17.59 -30.29
C VAL A 296 17.86 16.81 -30.75
N SER A 297 18.01 15.49 -30.90
CA SER A 297 16.94 14.59 -31.34
C SER A 297 16.24 13.85 -30.20
N ALA A 298 16.95 13.54 -29.12
CA ALA A 298 16.43 12.77 -28.00
C ALA A 298 17.09 13.12 -26.66
N VAL A 299 16.39 12.79 -25.57
CA VAL A 299 16.89 12.80 -24.19
C VAL A 299 16.88 11.36 -23.66
N LEU A 300 18.05 10.86 -23.30
CA LEU A 300 18.24 9.53 -22.73
C LEU A 300 18.34 9.66 -21.21
N TRP A 301 17.49 8.95 -20.48
CA TRP A 301 17.53 8.90 -19.01
C TRP A 301 18.21 7.62 -18.56
N TRP A 302 19.38 7.73 -17.94
CA TRP A 302 20.15 6.58 -17.48
C TRP A 302 20.32 6.57 -15.97
N ARG A 303 20.19 5.38 -15.39
CA ARG A 303 20.08 5.07 -13.94
C ARG A 303 18.92 5.75 -13.23
N THR A 304 18.34 6.83 -13.76
CA THR A 304 17.14 7.49 -13.25
C THR A 304 15.97 7.23 -14.20
N TYR A 305 14.79 6.94 -13.64
CA TYR A 305 13.57 6.77 -14.44
C TYR A 305 13.29 7.98 -15.32
N SER A 306 12.79 7.73 -16.53
CA SER A 306 12.29 8.79 -17.38
C SER A 306 11.01 9.39 -16.75
N PRO A 307 10.94 10.73 -16.61
CA PRO A 307 9.75 11.39 -16.09
C PRO A 307 8.66 11.57 -17.16
N PRO A 308 7.40 11.83 -16.77
CA PRO A 308 6.29 11.98 -17.71
C PRO A 308 6.56 13.08 -18.76
N VAL A 309 6.49 12.70 -20.05
CA VAL A 309 6.92 13.54 -21.19
C VAL A 309 6.11 14.85 -21.32
N TRP A 310 4.86 14.88 -20.84
CA TRP A 310 4.00 16.06 -20.90
C TRP A 310 4.57 17.28 -20.15
N LEU A 311 5.50 17.10 -19.20
CA LEU A 311 6.11 18.20 -18.47
C LEU A 311 7.17 18.97 -19.29
N ILE A 312 7.62 18.40 -20.41
CA ILE A 312 8.63 19.01 -21.28
C ILE A 312 7.97 20.02 -22.23
N ASP A 313 6.95 19.62 -23.00
CA ASP A 313 6.32 20.51 -24.00
C ASP A 313 4.79 20.59 -23.93
N GLY A 314 4.12 19.69 -23.21
CA GLY A 314 2.66 19.66 -23.06
C GLY A 314 1.88 19.30 -24.33
N ASN A 315 2.56 19.11 -25.46
CA ASN A 315 1.98 18.77 -26.75
C ASN A 315 2.64 17.48 -27.23
N GLY A 316 1.94 16.34 -27.11
CA GLY A 316 2.40 15.04 -27.61
C GLY A 316 2.42 14.92 -29.15
N GLY A 317 2.78 16.00 -29.86
CA GLY A 317 2.75 16.11 -31.32
C GLY A 317 4.07 15.74 -31.99
N GLU A 318 3.97 15.35 -33.26
CA GLU A 318 5.12 15.10 -34.15
C GLU A 318 6.06 16.32 -34.17
N GLY A 319 7.31 16.11 -33.74
CA GLY A 319 8.33 17.17 -33.60
C GLY A 319 8.79 17.43 -32.16
N GLY A 320 8.17 16.79 -31.15
CA GLY A 320 8.63 16.82 -29.76
C GLY A 320 9.94 16.05 -29.51
N LEU A 321 10.65 16.43 -28.45
CA LEU A 321 11.92 15.82 -28.04
C LEU A 321 11.67 14.37 -27.56
N GLN A 322 12.23 13.38 -28.28
CA GLN A 322 12.03 11.98 -27.93
C GLN A 322 12.69 11.67 -26.59
N THR A 323 11.93 11.12 -25.64
CA THR A 323 12.47 10.67 -24.35
C THR A 323 12.64 9.16 -24.36
N VAL A 324 13.83 8.69 -24.01
CA VAL A 324 14.16 7.25 -23.95
C VAL A 324 14.55 6.88 -22.53
N ASP A 325 13.91 5.84 -22.00
CA ASP A 325 14.23 5.28 -20.69
C ASP A 325 15.29 4.18 -20.83
N LEU A 326 16.43 4.37 -20.19
CA LEU A 326 17.53 3.41 -20.11
C LEU A 326 17.79 2.97 -18.68
N MET A 327 16.80 3.07 -17.78
CA MET A 327 16.97 2.64 -16.40
C MET A 327 17.31 1.14 -16.33
N GLY A 328 18.31 0.81 -15.51
CA GLY A 328 18.75 -0.58 -15.28
C GLY A 328 19.60 -1.16 -16.41
N VAL A 329 19.81 -0.40 -17.50
CA VAL A 329 20.63 -0.81 -18.63
C VAL A 329 22.11 -0.65 -18.28
N ALA A 330 22.91 -1.67 -18.63
CA ALA A 330 24.36 -1.64 -18.47
C ALA A 330 24.99 -0.53 -19.33
N VAL A 331 26.10 0.06 -18.87
CA VAL A 331 26.72 1.22 -19.53
C VAL A 331 27.08 0.93 -20.99
N GLU A 332 27.51 -0.29 -21.31
CA GLU A 332 27.88 -0.71 -22.65
C GLU A 332 26.70 -0.61 -23.63
N GLU A 333 25.50 -0.98 -23.17
CA GLU A 333 24.29 -0.91 -23.99
C GLU A 333 23.78 0.54 -24.10
N VAL A 334 23.95 1.35 -23.05
CA VAL A 334 23.70 2.81 -23.14
C VAL A 334 24.56 3.45 -24.21
N MET A 335 25.85 3.10 -24.27
CA MET A 335 26.75 3.63 -25.29
C MET A 335 26.36 3.18 -26.71
N ARG A 336 25.86 1.95 -26.89
CA ARG A 336 25.33 1.50 -28.19
C ARG A 336 24.08 2.26 -28.61
N VAL A 337 23.16 2.54 -27.67
CA VAL A 337 21.98 3.38 -27.95
C VAL A 337 22.41 4.78 -28.32
N LEU A 338 23.44 5.30 -27.65
CA LEU A 338 24.03 6.60 -27.93
C LEU A 338 24.62 6.67 -29.33
N GLU A 339 25.43 5.68 -29.71
CA GLU A 339 26.03 5.57 -31.06
C GLU A 339 24.98 5.52 -32.18
N ARG A 340 23.87 4.81 -31.97
CA ARG A 340 22.75 4.80 -32.93
C ARG A 340 22.02 6.13 -33.04
N SER A 341 21.99 6.88 -31.93
CA SER A 341 21.20 8.11 -31.81
C SER A 341 21.99 9.34 -32.24
N VAL A 342 23.31 9.34 -32.02
CA VAL A 342 24.25 10.37 -32.48
C VAL A 342 24.67 10.04 -33.91
N GLY A 343 24.17 10.79 -34.89
CA GLY A 343 24.52 10.57 -36.30
C GLY A 343 26.01 10.78 -36.58
N GLY A 344 26.58 10.00 -37.50
CA GLY A 344 27.99 10.14 -37.91
C GLY A 344 28.30 11.45 -38.64
N CYS A 345 29.60 11.77 -38.78
CA CYS A 345 30.07 12.96 -39.48
C CYS A 345 29.88 12.83 -41.00
N GLY A 346 28.79 13.40 -41.54
CA GLY A 346 28.59 13.52 -42.98
C GLY A 346 29.36 14.71 -43.57
N LYS A 347 29.62 14.71 -44.89
CA LYS A 347 30.22 15.85 -45.60
C LYS A 347 29.33 17.10 -45.45
N GLY A 348 29.64 17.97 -44.50
CA GLY A 348 28.99 19.28 -44.31
C GLY A 348 27.70 19.29 -43.47
N GLN A 349 27.39 18.23 -42.72
CA GLN A 349 26.27 18.24 -41.76
C GLN A 349 26.78 17.91 -40.35
N GLU A 350 26.55 18.80 -39.38
CA GLU A 350 26.72 18.47 -37.95
C GLU A 350 25.73 17.34 -37.60
N GLY A 351 26.23 16.25 -37.00
CA GLY A 351 25.39 15.13 -36.57
C GLY A 351 24.32 15.58 -35.56
N LYS A 352 23.17 14.89 -35.57
CA LYS A 352 22.12 15.11 -34.56
C LYS A 352 22.70 14.83 -33.17
N GLY A 353 22.58 15.80 -32.27
CA GLY A 353 22.99 15.65 -30.87
C GLY A 353 21.95 14.88 -30.05
N VAL A 354 22.39 14.37 -28.91
CA VAL A 354 21.54 13.70 -27.92
C VAL A 354 21.88 14.25 -26.55
N VAL A 355 20.89 14.33 -25.65
CA VAL A 355 21.16 14.68 -24.26
C VAL A 355 21.11 13.43 -23.39
N LEU A 356 22.20 13.13 -22.69
CA LEU A 356 22.24 12.08 -21.67
C LEU A 356 22.01 12.70 -20.29
N VAL A 357 20.99 12.21 -19.59
CA VAL A 357 20.68 12.57 -18.22
C VAL A 357 21.06 11.40 -17.31
N ALA A 358 22.02 11.61 -16.40
CA ALA A 358 22.41 10.59 -15.43
C ALA A 358 22.90 11.21 -14.11
N PRO A 359 22.86 10.44 -13.00
CA PRO A 359 23.46 10.86 -11.75
C PRO A 359 24.97 11.11 -11.92
N ARG A 360 25.49 12.18 -11.32
CA ARG A 360 26.93 12.51 -11.33
C ARG A 360 27.80 11.45 -10.63
N SER A 361 27.18 10.60 -9.81
CA SER A 361 27.79 9.44 -9.16
C SER A 361 28.00 8.24 -10.09
N SER A 362 27.55 8.30 -11.35
CA SER A 362 27.84 7.33 -12.42
C SER A 362 29.27 7.52 -12.93
N VAL A 363 30.24 7.01 -12.17
CA VAL A 363 31.69 7.17 -12.41
C VAL A 363 32.17 6.54 -13.72
N GLU A 364 31.36 5.65 -14.30
CA GLU A 364 31.64 4.98 -15.57
C GLU A 364 31.75 5.99 -16.72
N LEU A 365 31.05 7.13 -16.65
CA LEU A 365 31.11 8.20 -17.64
C LEU A 365 32.40 9.03 -17.59
N ASP A 366 33.16 8.95 -16.49
CA ASP A 366 34.36 9.78 -16.30
C ASP A 366 35.41 9.57 -17.40
N ARG A 367 35.39 8.40 -18.05
CA ARG A 367 36.25 8.07 -19.19
C ARG A 367 36.04 8.98 -20.39
N TRP A 368 34.84 9.53 -20.56
CA TRP A 368 34.46 10.39 -21.68
C TRP A 368 34.23 11.85 -21.29
N THR A 369 34.00 12.14 -20.01
CA THR A 369 33.75 13.51 -19.52
C THR A 369 34.97 14.19 -18.89
N GLY A 370 36.11 13.50 -18.79
CA GLY A 370 37.35 14.03 -18.20
C GLY A 370 38.17 14.95 -19.12
N ALA A 371 39.17 15.65 -18.56
CA ALA A 371 40.05 16.57 -19.29
C ALA A 371 40.89 15.90 -20.40
N ASP A 372 41.15 14.60 -20.27
CA ASP A 372 41.85 13.76 -21.25
C ASP A 372 40.87 12.95 -22.14
N GLY A 373 39.58 13.31 -22.15
CA GLY A 373 38.52 12.64 -22.92
C GLY A 373 38.69 12.82 -24.43
N ALA A 374 39.72 12.22 -25.00
CA ALA A 374 39.93 12.12 -26.44
C ALA A 374 39.23 10.85 -26.94
N GLY A 375 38.01 11.02 -27.44
CA GLY A 375 37.22 9.92 -28.01
C GLY A 375 36.36 10.40 -29.18
N GLU A 376 35.65 9.44 -29.79
CA GLU A 376 34.74 9.65 -30.92
C GLU A 376 33.58 10.61 -30.61
N TRP A 377 33.35 10.98 -29.35
CA TRP A 377 32.25 11.82 -28.89
C TRP A 377 32.71 12.97 -28.00
N VAL A 378 32.02 14.11 -28.09
CA VAL A 378 32.22 15.29 -27.26
C VAL A 378 31.06 15.40 -26.27
N PHE A 379 31.36 15.37 -24.97
CA PHE A 379 30.41 15.56 -23.88
C PHE A 379 30.47 17.02 -23.38
N GLU A 380 29.42 17.79 -23.64
CA GLU A 380 29.27 19.17 -23.17
C GLU A 380 28.30 19.21 -21.99
N GLU A 381 28.72 19.73 -20.83
CA GLU A 381 27.85 19.89 -19.67
C GLU A 381 26.82 21.00 -19.93
N LEU A 382 25.54 20.62 -19.98
CA LEU A 382 24.45 21.56 -20.19
C LEU A 382 23.82 22.06 -18.90
N TRP A 383 23.68 21.16 -17.92
CA TRP A 383 22.94 21.45 -16.69
C TRP A 383 23.32 20.51 -15.56
N PHE A 384 23.30 21.05 -14.33
CA PHE A 384 23.57 20.32 -13.10
C PHE A 384 22.62 20.71 -11.97
N TYR A 385 22.16 19.71 -11.22
CA TYR A 385 21.40 19.91 -10.00
C TYR A 385 21.92 19.09 -8.84
N ARG A 386 22.44 19.80 -7.83
CA ARG A 386 23.16 19.20 -6.71
C ARG A 386 22.29 18.43 -5.72
N ARG A 387 21.02 18.79 -5.55
CA ARG A 387 20.11 18.15 -4.58
C ARG A 387 19.41 16.94 -5.20
N HIS A 388 20.19 16.01 -5.73
CA HIS A 388 19.67 14.77 -6.30
C HIS A 388 20.51 13.60 -5.79
N LEU A 389 19.84 12.60 -5.24
CA LEU A 389 20.37 11.31 -4.88
C LEU A 389 19.49 10.26 -5.53
N ASN A 390 20.12 9.32 -6.23
CA ASN A 390 19.42 8.20 -6.81
C ASN A 390 19.71 6.95 -5.99
N LEU A 391 18.66 6.28 -5.51
CA LEU A 391 18.82 5.11 -4.66
C LEU A 391 19.19 3.87 -5.48
N ASP A 392 18.84 3.85 -6.76
CA ASP A 392 19.20 2.76 -7.69
C ASP A 392 20.69 2.74 -8.04
N ASP A 393 21.41 3.81 -7.70
CA ASP A 393 22.88 3.90 -7.85
C ASP A 393 23.63 3.36 -6.62
N LEU A 394 22.91 2.85 -5.62
CA LEU A 394 23.48 2.20 -4.44
C LEU A 394 23.83 0.74 -4.75
N ASP A 395 25.08 0.47 -5.11
CA ASP A 395 25.61 -0.89 -5.21
C ASP A 395 26.40 -1.26 -3.95
N PHE A 396 25.74 -1.85 -2.96
CA PHE A 396 26.42 -2.34 -1.76
C PHE A 396 27.11 -3.70 -1.95
N GLY A 397 26.71 -4.46 -2.98
CA GLY A 397 27.25 -5.79 -3.25
C GLY A 397 28.60 -5.75 -3.96
N GLY A 398 28.75 -4.83 -4.93
CA GLY A 398 29.99 -4.59 -5.65
C GLY A 398 30.94 -3.63 -4.93
N ASP A 399 30.49 -2.39 -4.65
CA ASP A 399 31.35 -1.32 -4.11
C ASP A 399 31.61 -1.45 -2.59
N GLY A 400 30.72 -2.14 -1.87
CA GLY A 400 30.70 -2.17 -0.41
C GLY A 400 30.21 -0.86 0.24
N VAL A 401 29.56 -0.97 1.41
CA VAL A 401 28.78 0.12 2.05
C VAL A 401 29.50 1.48 2.10
N ARG A 402 30.75 1.51 2.56
CA ARG A 402 31.50 2.78 2.74
C ARG A 402 31.82 3.45 1.40
N ALA A 403 32.17 2.67 0.38
CA ALA A 403 32.56 3.21 -0.92
C ALA A 403 31.32 3.70 -1.68
N THR A 404 30.22 2.93 -1.65
CA THR A 404 28.93 3.34 -2.22
C THR A 404 28.45 4.66 -1.63
N VAL A 405 28.43 4.79 -0.29
CA VAL A 405 27.98 6.02 0.38
C VAL A 405 28.89 7.21 0.04
N LYS A 406 30.22 7.01 0.05
CA LYS A 406 31.16 8.08 -0.32
C LYS A 406 30.96 8.55 -1.75
N ARG A 407 30.73 7.62 -2.69
CA ARG A 407 30.46 7.91 -4.11
C ARG A 407 29.16 8.65 -4.29
N VAL A 408 28.05 8.08 -3.84
CA VAL A 408 26.69 8.61 -4.07
C VAL A 408 26.46 9.93 -3.33
N VAL A 409 26.93 10.08 -2.09
CA VAL A 409 26.77 11.34 -1.33
C VAL A 409 27.79 12.40 -1.76
N GLY A 410 29.05 11.99 -2.03
CA GLY A 410 30.13 12.89 -2.40
C GLY A 410 29.96 13.47 -3.80
N ARG A 411 29.49 12.66 -4.74
CA ARG A 411 29.22 13.03 -6.14
C ARG A 411 27.74 13.24 -6.41
N ARG A 412 26.95 13.56 -5.38
CA ARG A 412 25.50 13.75 -5.52
C ARG A 412 25.15 14.81 -6.57
N GLY A 413 24.09 14.53 -7.28
CA GLY A 413 23.48 15.45 -8.24
C GLY A 413 23.08 14.76 -9.53
N LEU A 414 22.23 15.43 -10.30
CA LEU A 414 21.78 15.02 -11.63
C LEU A 414 22.42 15.93 -12.66
N MET A 415 22.92 15.35 -13.74
CA MET A 415 23.61 16.06 -14.82
C MET A 415 22.87 15.84 -16.14
N ALA A 416 22.92 16.83 -17.02
CA ALA A 416 22.64 16.66 -18.45
C ALA A 416 23.89 16.99 -19.25
N TRP A 417 24.29 16.06 -20.12
CA TRP A 417 25.35 16.26 -21.10
C TRP A 417 24.76 16.28 -22.50
N LYS A 418 25.12 17.29 -23.30
CA LYS A 418 24.94 17.25 -24.76
C LYS A 418 26.06 16.42 -25.34
N ILE A 419 25.71 15.46 -26.18
CA ILE A 419 26.67 14.57 -26.79
C ILE A 419 26.55 14.68 -28.30
N LYS A 420 27.69 14.94 -28.94
CA LYS A 420 27.86 15.04 -30.40
C LYS A 420 29.05 14.21 -30.83
N SER A 421 29.07 13.75 -32.09
CA SER A 421 30.26 13.13 -32.66
C SER A 421 31.40 14.14 -32.78
N ASN A 422 32.62 13.67 -32.49
CA ASN A 422 33.83 14.45 -32.68
C ASN A 422 34.28 14.36 -34.15
N CYS A 423 33.92 15.37 -34.95
CA CYS A 423 34.26 15.40 -36.37
C CYS A 423 35.67 15.95 -36.68
N ASN A 424 36.50 16.16 -35.64
CA ASN A 424 37.87 16.64 -35.78
C ASN A 424 38.93 15.52 -35.63
N ILE A 425 38.50 14.26 -35.53
CA ILE A 425 39.36 13.06 -35.45
C ILE A 425 39.56 12.46 -36.83
#